data_AF-A0A960INI0-F1
#
_entry.id   AF-A0A960INI0-F1
#
_cell.length_a   1.000
_cell.length_b   1.000
_cell.length_c   1.000
_cell.angle_alpha   90.00
_cell.angle_beta   90.00
_cell.angle_gamma   90.00
#
_symmetry.space_group_name_H-M   'P 1'
#
loop_
_entity.id
_entity.type
_entity.pdbx_description
1 polymer ?
#
loop_
_entity_poly.entity_id
_entity_poly.type
_entity_poly.pdbx_seq_one_letter_code
_entity_poly.pdbx_strand_id
1 'polypeptide(L)'
;MPTSAATTTIPSRPRTDALRDIGESYLPPCAEGSGVTSVRARLPLRPFRNRERGTGGERPVRRIFHITTREALAAARARGSYRAPSLETEGFVHCSYPEMLPEVAERFFRAVPDLVLLEIEPARLGDAVRDEPVPEIAARFPHVYGEIPLSAVVEVHPFASDDGGRFRAPDVEGDDAARDRLLAAYDWYDHPEGPKFVETHRDDRRSCGHWLFLPGSISAFHQVLDGDELWLIHLGALLVYVISADGALVTERLGLDFEKGERPVVSVPVGAWQAAELAPGATLAFGSNVCAPPFAFEAWRLTPREELLRRFPRHGELVRRLSAPD
;
A
#
# COMPACT_ATOMS: atom_id res chain seq x y z
N MET A 1 -12.57 -20.42 55.97
CA MET A 1 -11.64 -21.49 55.56
C MET A 1 -11.39 -21.32 54.07
N PRO A 2 -10.15 -20.99 53.64
CA PRO A 2 -9.87 -20.50 52.31
C PRO A 2 -9.56 -21.61 51.30
N THR A 3 -9.78 -21.25 50.05
CA THR A 3 -9.58 -21.94 48.79
C THR A 3 -8.10 -22.25 48.50
N SER A 4 -7.81 -23.50 48.13
CA SER A 4 -6.49 -23.97 47.70
C SER A 4 -6.35 -23.84 46.18
N ALA A 5 -5.20 -23.30 45.75
CA ALA A 5 -4.83 -23.11 44.35
C ALA A 5 -4.43 -24.44 43.69
N ALA A 6 -4.95 -24.68 42.47
CA ALA A 6 -4.47 -25.74 41.60
C ALA A 6 -3.55 -25.15 40.52
N THR A 7 -2.28 -25.54 40.57
CA THR A 7 -1.24 -25.26 39.57
C THR A 7 -1.55 -25.97 38.27
N THR A 8 -1.74 -25.24 37.17
CA THR A 8 -1.84 -25.82 35.83
C THR A 8 -0.45 -26.20 35.33
N THR A 9 -0.19 -27.51 35.24
CA THR A 9 1.00 -28.08 34.59
C THR A 9 0.84 -28.05 33.06
N ILE A 10 1.83 -27.53 32.35
CA ILE A 10 1.91 -27.54 30.87
C ILE A 10 2.15 -29.00 30.41
N PRO A 11 1.33 -29.58 29.52
CA PRO A 11 1.58 -30.93 29.02
C PRO A 11 2.81 -30.96 28.10
N SER A 12 3.68 -31.95 28.31
CA SER A 12 4.85 -32.24 27.50
C SER A 12 4.48 -32.71 26.09
N ARG A 13 5.30 -32.32 25.10
CA ARG A 13 5.17 -32.73 23.68
C ARG A 13 4.99 -34.25 23.55
N PRO A 14 3.99 -34.76 22.81
CA PRO A 14 3.95 -36.17 22.47
C PRO A 14 5.12 -36.54 21.53
N ARG A 15 5.68 -37.71 21.79
CA ARG A 15 6.79 -38.33 21.05
C ARG A 15 6.40 -38.56 19.58
N THR A 16 7.38 -38.37 18.73
CA THR A 16 7.41 -38.72 17.31
C THR A 16 7.06 -40.19 17.09
N ASP A 17 5.82 -40.50 16.70
CA ASP A 17 5.46 -41.75 15.99
C ASP A 17 4.06 -41.72 15.33
N ALA A 18 3.37 -40.58 15.26
CA ALA A 18 2.02 -40.47 14.67
C ALA A 18 1.96 -39.61 13.38
N LEU A 19 3.01 -39.64 12.55
CA LEU A 19 3.06 -38.94 11.25
C LEU A 19 3.45 -39.86 10.08
N ARG A 20 3.20 -41.17 10.18
CA ARG A 20 3.49 -42.12 9.09
C ARG A 20 2.29 -42.49 8.20
N ASP A 21 1.10 -41.96 8.45
CA ASP A 21 -0.14 -42.35 7.72
C ASP A 21 -0.87 -41.20 7.00
N ILE A 22 -0.18 -40.09 6.73
CA ILE A 22 -0.67 -39.05 5.79
C ILE A 22 0.21 -39.02 4.55
N GLY A 23 0.26 -40.17 3.87
CA GLY A 23 0.82 -40.32 2.53
C GLY A 23 -0.30 -40.42 1.49
N GLU A 24 -0.11 -39.73 0.36
CA GLU A 24 -0.66 -40.06 -0.97
C GLU A 24 -2.04 -39.56 -1.43
N SER A 25 -2.74 -38.63 -0.76
CA SER A 25 -4.03 -38.11 -1.30
C SER A 25 -4.10 -36.62 -1.64
N TYR A 26 -2.97 -35.88 -1.63
CA TYR A 26 -2.98 -34.45 -1.95
C TYR A 26 -1.78 -33.97 -2.77
N LEU A 27 -1.40 -34.73 -3.79
CA LEU A 27 -0.54 -34.26 -4.87
C LEU A 27 -1.20 -34.64 -6.20
N PRO A 28 -1.59 -33.69 -7.07
CA PRO A 28 -1.85 -34.06 -8.46
C PRO A 28 -0.51 -34.55 -9.06
N PRO A 29 -0.52 -35.55 -9.96
CA PRO A 29 0.72 -36.07 -10.52
C PRO A 29 1.46 -34.97 -11.26
N CYS A 30 2.69 -34.68 -10.84
CA CYS A 30 3.66 -33.96 -11.67
C CYS A 30 3.91 -34.83 -12.91
N ALA A 31 3.30 -34.45 -14.03
CA ALA A 31 3.67 -35.00 -15.32
C ALA A 31 5.03 -34.44 -15.70
N GLU A 32 6.01 -35.33 -15.82
CA GLU A 32 7.27 -35.05 -16.50
C GLU A 32 6.98 -34.72 -17.97
N GLY A 33 7.50 -33.58 -18.43
CA GLY A 33 7.61 -33.26 -19.86
C GLY A 33 6.53 -32.35 -20.44
N SER A 34 6.99 -31.16 -20.86
CA SER A 34 6.40 -30.23 -21.84
C SER A 34 5.16 -29.40 -21.44
N GLY A 35 5.35 -28.07 -21.44
CA GLY A 35 4.28 -27.09 -21.69
C GLY A 35 3.67 -26.44 -20.46
N VAL A 36 4.17 -25.25 -20.09
CA VAL A 36 3.46 -24.30 -19.24
C VAL A 36 2.08 -24.04 -19.86
N THR A 37 1.01 -24.49 -19.21
CA THR A 37 -0.37 -24.20 -19.60
C THR A 37 -0.90 -23.08 -18.70
N SER A 38 -1.08 -21.89 -19.27
CA SER A 38 -1.76 -20.79 -18.58
C SER A 38 -3.22 -21.16 -18.28
N VAL A 39 -3.61 -21.17 -17.02
CA VAL A 39 -5.03 -21.28 -16.62
C VAL A 39 -5.65 -19.89 -16.76
N ARG A 40 -6.18 -19.59 -17.95
CA ARG A 40 -7.06 -18.42 -18.15
C ARG A 40 -8.48 -18.78 -17.73
N ALA A 41 -8.85 -18.46 -16.49
CA ALA A 41 -10.26 -18.41 -16.10
C ALA A 41 -10.92 -17.21 -16.80
N ARG A 42 -11.75 -17.48 -17.83
CA ARG A 42 -12.58 -16.45 -18.47
C ARG A 42 -13.90 -16.32 -17.70
N LEU A 43 -14.01 -15.33 -16.83
CA LEU A 43 -15.32 -14.82 -16.41
C LEU A 43 -15.80 -13.79 -17.45
N PRO A 44 -17.07 -13.83 -17.89
CA PRO A 44 -17.57 -12.88 -18.88
C PRO A 44 -17.81 -11.51 -18.22
N LEU A 45 -16.86 -10.58 -18.40
CA LEU A 45 -17.05 -9.17 -18.05
C LEU A 45 -18.02 -8.53 -19.06
N ARG A 46 -19.15 -8.02 -18.58
CA ARG A 46 -20.05 -7.16 -19.37
C ARG A 46 -19.36 -5.80 -19.57
N PRO A 47 -19.43 -5.18 -20.77
CA PRO A 47 -18.82 -3.88 -20.99
C PRO A 47 -19.60 -2.79 -20.26
N PHE A 48 -18.98 -2.18 -19.26
CA PHE A 48 -19.48 -0.96 -18.63
C PHE A 48 -19.08 0.23 -19.51
N ARG A 49 -20.07 1.05 -19.91
CA ARG A 49 -19.83 2.26 -20.72
C ARG A 49 -19.21 3.34 -19.86
N ASN A 50 -17.97 3.72 -20.17
CA ASN A 50 -17.26 4.81 -19.51
C ASN A 50 -17.76 6.16 -20.05
N ARG A 51 -18.08 7.10 -19.16
CA ARG A 51 -18.40 8.49 -19.51
C ARG A 51 -17.15 9.31 -19.22
N GLU A 52 -16.58 9.89 -20.26
CA GLU A 52 -15.30 10.63 -20.22
C GLU A 52 -15.34 11.79 -19.20
N ARG A 53 -14.26 11.95 -18.43
CA ARG A 53 -13.96 13.19 -17.70
C ARG A 53 -12.48 13.53 -17.74
N GLY A 54 -12.20 14.69 -18.34
CA GLY A 54 -11.54 15.85 -17.72
C GLY A 54 -10.13 15.67 -17.16
N THR A 55 -9.16 16.26 -17.85
CA THR A 55 -7.77 16.46 -17.40
C THR A 55 -7.67 17.56 -16.34
N GLY A 56 -7.17 17.23 -15.15
CA GLY A 56 -6.75 18.20 -14.13
C GLY A 56 -5.78 17.51 -13.16
N GLY A 57 -4.53 17.95 -13.14
CA GLY A 57 -3.51 17.40 -12.24
C GLY A 57 -3.78 17.81 -10.80
N GLU A 58 -4.30 16.87 -10.00
CA GLU A 58 -4.50 17.06 -8.56
C GLU A 58 -3.33 16.48 -7.76
N ARG A 59 -2.88 17.22 -6.75
CA ARG A 59 -1.98 16.71 -5.71
C ARG A 59 -2.64 15.52 -5.02
N PRO A 60 -1.88 14.52 -4.52
CA PRO A 60 -2.46 13.41 -3.79
C PRO A 60 -3.30 13.94 -2.62
N VAL A 61 -4.58 13.56 -2.62
CA VAL A 61 -5.58 14.01 -1.66
C VAL A 61 -5.31 13.30 -0.34
N ARG A 62 -4.83 14.04 0.68
CA ARG A 62 -4.51 13.48 2.00
C ARG A 62 -5.78 13.02 2.72
N ARG A 63 -5.68 11.98 3.57
CA ARG A 63 -6.77 11.57 4.48
C ARG A 63 -7.22 12.75 5.33
N ILE A 64 -8.54 12.90 5.50
CA ILE A 64 -9.13 13.88 6.41
C ILE A 64 -9.92 13.16 7.49
N PHE A 65 -10.10 13.82 8.63
CA PHE A 65 -10.67 13.21 9.82
C PHE A 65 -11.79 14.04 10.40
N HIS A 66 -12.87 13.39 10.82
CA HIS A 66 -13.97 14.04 11.52
C HIS A 66 -14.15 13.42 12.92
N ILE A 67 -14.13 14.26 13.95
CA ILE A 67 -14.39 13.84 15.34
C ILE A 67 -15.90 13.82 15.56
N THR A 68 -16.43 12.69 16.02
CA THR A 68 -17.86 12.56 16.36
C THR A 68 -18.07 11.61 17.53
N THR A 69 -19.31 11.40 17.97
CA THR A 69 -19.63 10.41 19.01
C THR A 69 -19.99 9.06 18.40
N ARG A 70 -19.74 7.98 19.15
CA ARG A 70 -20.16 6.62 18.75
C ARG A 70 -21.67 6.52 18.50
N GLU A 71 -22.46 7.24 19.29
CA GLU A 71 -23.92 7.34 19.12
C GLU A 71 -24.28 7.97 17.76
N ALA A 72 -23.66 9.09 17.41
CA ALA A 72 -23.90 9.75 16.12
C ALA A 72 -23.46 8.87 14.94
N LEU A 73 -22.36 8.13 15.08
CA LEU A 73 -21.94 7.13 14.09
C LEU A 73 -22.95 5.98 13.97
N ALA A 74 -23.51 5.48 15.07
CA ALA A 74 -24.53 4.43 15.02
C ALA A 74 -25.78 4.89 14.27
N ALA A 75 -26.23 6.13 14.48
CA ALA A 75 -27.31 6.74 13.73
C ALA A 75 -26.97 6.88 12.23
N ALA A 76 -25.73 7.27 11.90
CA ALA A 76 -25.25 7.36 10.53
C ALA A 76 -25.26 5.98 9.82
N ARG A 77 -24.89 4.90 10.53
CA ARG A 77 -24.93 3.53 10.00
C ARG A 77 -26.32 3.08 9.59
N ALA A 78 -27.35 3.48 10.33
CA ALA A 78 -28.74 3.20 9.97
C ALA A 78 -29.20 3.96 8.71
N ARG A 79 -28.62 5.14 8.43
CA ARG A 79 -28.98 6.02 7.31
C ARG A 79 -28.13 5.84 6.06
N GLY A 80 -26.91 5.31 6.20
CA GLY A 80 -25.91 5.24 5.12
C GLY A 80 -25.08 6.52 4.93
N SER A 81 -25.35 7.57 5.70
CA SER A 81 -24.62 8.85 5.68
C SER A 81 -24.53 9.45 7.07
N TYR A 82 -23.39 10.10 7.34
CA TYR A 82 -23.15 10.89 8.54
C TYR A 82 -23.52 12.35 8.30
N ARG A 83 -24.24 12.93 9.26
CA ARG A 83 -24.69 14.31 9.22
C ARG A 83 -24.29 15.01 10.52
N ALA A 84 -23.36 15.97 10.42
CA ALA A 84 -22.93 16.76 11.57
C ALA A 84 -23.96 17.86 11.90
N PRO A 85 -24.08 18.27 13.18
CA PRO A 85 -24.85 19.46 13.55
C PRO A 85 -24.38 20.74 12.85
N SER A 86 -23.06 20.88 12.62
CA SER A 86 -22.46 22.04 11.94
C SER A 86 -22.98 22.23 10.51
N LEU A 87 -23.51 21.18 9.88
CA LEU A 87 -24.10 21.30 8.54
C LEU A 87 -25.36 22.18 8.56
N GLU A 88 -26.11 22.22 9.68
CA GLU A 88 -27.28 23.09 9.82
C GLU A 88 -26.92 24.51 10.23
N THR A 89 -25.92 24.65 11.10
CA THR A 89 -25.57 25.95 11.69
C THR A 89 -24.59 26.74 10.84
N GLU A 90 -23.69 26.05 10.13
CA GLU A 90 -22.55 26.64 9.41
C GLU A 90 -22.51 26.24 7.92
N GLY A 91 -23.26 25.20 7.53
CA GLY A 91 -23.37 24.76 6.13
C GLY A 91 -22.31 23.76 5.69
N PHE A 92 -21.45 23.28 6.59
CA PHE A 92 -20.42 22.28 6.29
C PHE A 92 -20.04 21.44 7.53
N VAL A 93 -19.40 20.30 7.29
CA VAL A 93 -18.81 19.43 8.32
C VAL A 93 -17.33 19.74 8.48
N HIS A 94 -16.91 20.09 9.70
CA HIS A 94 -15.49 20.29 10.00
C HIS A 94 -14.72 18.99 9.93
N CYS A 95 -13.67 18.95 9.11
CA CYS A 95 -12.68 17.89 9.14
C CYS A 95 -11.31 18.48 9.51
N SER A 96 -10.35 17.62 9.81
CA SER A 96 -8.99 18.01 10.17
C SER A 96 -7.98 17.03 9.55
N TYR A 97 -6.76 17.50 9.31
CA TYR A 97 -5.62 16.62 9.05
C TYR A 97 -5.09 16.02 10.38
N PRO A 98 -4.38 14.88 10.34
CA PRO A 98 -3.91 14.18 11.54
C PRO A 98 -3.20 15.09 12.55
N GLU A 99 -2.32 15.96 12.07
CA GLU A 99 -1.50 16.86 12.87
C GLU A 99 -2.31 17.90 13.67
N MET A 100 -3.54 18.21 13.25
CA MET A 100 -4.41 19.20 13.90
C MET A 100 -5.33 18.57 14.95
N LEU A 101 -5.53 17.25 14.92
CA LEU A 101 -6.51 16.57 15.76
C LEU A 101 -6.32 16.75 17.27
N PRO A 102 -5.09 16.68 17.84
CA PRO A 102 -4.92 16.86 19.28
C PRO A 102 -5.41 18.23 19.76
N GLU A 103 -5.03 19.30 19.06
CA GLU A 103 -5.40 20.66 19.43
C GLU A 103 -6.91 20.93 19.26
N VAL A 104 -7.51 20.44 18.17
CA VAL A 104 -8.96 20.54 17.94
C VAL A 104 -9.73 19.78 19.02
N ALA A 105 -9.32 18.56 19.33
CA ALA A 105 -9.97 17.73 20.33
C ALA A 105 -9.89 18.34 21.73
N GLU A 106 -8.72 18.85 22.12
CA GLU A 106 -8.51 19.51 23.42
C GLU A 106 -9.35 20.77 23.57
N ARG A 107 -9.54 21.53 22.49
CA ARG A 107 -10.27 22.80 22.48
C ARG A 107 -11.79 22.60 22.47
N PHE A 108 -12.31 21.65 21.70
CA PHE A 108 -13.74 21.55 21.43
C PHE A 108 -14.41 20.30 22.01
N PHE A 109 -13.66 19.24 22.30
CA PHE A 109 -14.22 17.91 22.60
C PHE A 109 -13.84 17.35 23.98
N ARG A 110 -13.08 18.10 24.80
CA ARG A 110 -12.62 17.67 26.13
C ARG A 110 -13.74 17.14 27.06
N ALA A 111 -14.92 17.74 27.01
CA ALA A 111 -16.05 17.36 27.86
C ALA A 111 -17.01 16.36 27.21
N VAL A 112 -16.70 15.88 25.99
CA VAL A 112 -17.57 14.98 25.23
C VAL A 112 -17.06 13.54 25.39
N PRO A 113 -17.87 12.64 25.98
CA PRO A 113 -17.48 11.24 26.14
C PRO A 113 -17.72 10.43 24.84
N ASP A 114 -17.13 9.23 24.80
CA ASP A 114 -17.33 8.21 23.75
C ASP A 114 -17.18 8.74 22.32
N LEU A 115 -16.08 9.46 22.12
CA LEU A 115 -15.67 9.99 20.84
C LEU A 115 -15.06 8.89 19.95
N VAL A 116 -15.30 9.03 18.66
CA VAL A 116 -14.70 8.26 17.57
C VAL A 116 -14.21 9.23 16.51
N LEU A 117 -13.20 8.80 15.76
CA LEU A 117 -12.67 9.53 14.63
C LEU A 117 -13.03 8.81 13.33
N LEU A 118 -13.72 9.50 12.45
CA LEU A 118 -14.00 9.00 11.10
C LEU A 118 -12.83 9.37 10.21
N GLU A 119 -12.12 8.37 9.68
CA GLU A 119 -11.12 8.57 8.64
C GLU A 119 -11.81 8.55 7.28
N ILE A 120 -11.60 9.61 6.49
CA ILE A 120 -12.36 9.88 5.29
C ILE A 120 -11.41 9.96 4.08
N GLU A 121 -11.80 9.26 3.00
CA GLU A 121 -11.19 9.38 1.67
C GLU A 121 -11.83 10.56 0.91
N PRO A 122 -11.13 11.71 0.76
CA PRO A 122 -11.78 12.86 0.14
C PRO A 122 -11.98 12.67 -1.36
N ALA A 123 -11.25 11.76 -2.02
CA ALA A 123 -11.53 11.37 -3.40
C ALA A 123 -12.94 10.75 -3.58
N ARG A 124 -13.53 10.19 -2.51
CA ARG A 124 -14.92 9.67 -2.52
C ARG A 124 -15.97 10.76 -2.26
N LEU A 125 -15.56 11.98 -1.92
CA LEU A 125 -16.42 13.14 -1.71
C LEU A 125 -16.48 14.07 -2.94
N GLY A 126 -15.45 14.07 -3.78
CA GLY A 126 -15.35 14.96 -4.94
C GLY A 126 -15.42 16.44 -4.52
N ASP A 127 -16.11 17.28 -5.30
CA ASP A 127 -16.19 18.74 -5.08
C ASP A 127 -16.88 19.17 -3.76
N ALA A 128 -17.41 18.21 -3.00
CA ALA A 128 -17.99 18.48 -1.69
C ALA A 128 -16.92 18.82 -0.64
N VAL A 129 -15.67 18.36 -0.81
CA VAL A 129 -14.57 18.73 0.10
C VAL A 129 -13.84 19.97 -0.40
N ARG A 130 -13.63 20.94 0.49
CA ARG A 130 -12.82 22.12 0.21
C ARG A 130 -11.82 22.32 1.32
N ASP A 131 -10.57 22.52 0.94
CA ASP A 131 -9.51 22.93 1.85
C ASP A 131 -9.52 24.46 1.93
N GLU A 132 -9.81 25.05 3.08
CA GLU A 132 -10.06 26.49 3.25
C GLU A 132 -9.20 27.11 4.37
N PRO A 133 -8.68 28.33 4.19
CA PRO A 133 -7.97 29.04 5.24
C PRO A 133 -8.97 29.49 6.33
N VAL A 134 -8.60 29.33 7.60
CA VAL A 134 -9.38 29.86 8.72
C VAL A 134 -8.78 31.21 9.12
N PRO A 135 -9.48 32.35 9.02
CA PRO A 135 -8.89 33.68 9.21
C PRO A 135 -8.14 33.88 10.53
N GLU A 136 -8.56 33.20 11.59
CA GLU A 136 -8.03 33.33 12.94
C GLU A 136 -6.75 32.52 13.20
N ILE A 137 -6.43 31.55 12.33
CA ILE A 137 -5.29 30.65 12.49
C ILE A 137 -4.56 30.52 11.15
N ALA A 138 -3.22 30.58 11.14
CA ALA A 138 -2.42 30.41 9.93
C ALA A 138 -2.37 28.95 9.45
N ALA A 139 -3.53 28.28 9.42
CA ALA A 139 -3.75 26.89 9.07
C ALA A 139 -4.97 26.79 8.14
N ARG A 140 -5.04 25.67 7.43
CA ARG A 140 -6.17 25.37 6.54
C ARG A 140 -6.88 24.13 7.02
N PHE A 141 -8.21 24.14 6.93
CA PHE A 141 -9.05 23.05 7.37
C PHE A 141 -9.87 22.51 6.20
N PRO A 142 -9.94 21.17 6.05
CA PRO A 142 -10.88 20.57 5.12
C PRO A 142 -12.32 20.69 5.67
N HIS A 143 -13.21 21.23 4.85
CA HIS A 143 -14.65 21.29 5.11
C HIS A 143 -15.41 20.46 4.08
N VAL A 144 -16.38 19.67 4.54
CA VAL A 144 -17.26 18.89 3.66
C VAL A 144 -18.63 19.57 3.57
N TYR A 145 -18.96 20.08 2.40
CA TYR A 145 -20.23 20.71 2.07
C TYR A 145 -21.27 19.66 1.70
N GLY A 146 -21.87 19.06 2.73
CA GLY A 146 -22.90 18.04 2.59
C GLY A 146 -22.80 16.98 3.68
N GLU A 147 -23.64 15.96 3.56
CA GLU A 147 -23.50 14.75 4.38
C GLU A 147 -22.29 13.95 3.93
N ILE A 148 -21.61 13.27 4.87
CA ILE A 148 -20.50 12.37 4.57
C ILE A 148 -21.10 10.98 4.33
N PRO A 149 -21.14 10.45 3.09
CA PRO A 149 -21.60 9.08 2.86
C PRO A 149 -20.68 8.10 3.59
N LEU A 150 -21.23 7.05 4.20
CA LEU A 150 -20.39 6.07 4.90
C LEU A 150 -19.46 5.30 3.97
N SER A 151 -19.73 5.29 2.67
CA SER A 151 -18.78 4.79 1.67
C SER A 151 -17.50 5.64 1.58
N ALA A 152 -17.52 6.91 2.01
CA ALA A 152 -16.32 7.75 2.07
C ALA A 152 -15.50 7.55 3.36
N VAL A 153 -16.09 6.95 4.41
CA VAL A 153 -15.39 6.61 5.65
C VAL A 153 -14.65 5.29 5.43
N VAL A 154 -13.31 5.34 5.45
CA VAL A 154 -12.44 4.17 5.22
C VAL A 154 -12.10 3.44 6.52
N GLU A 155 -12.07 4.16 7.64
CA GLU A 155 -11.80 3.59 8.95
C GLU A 155 -12.48 4.40 10.07
N VAL A 156 -12.74 3.75 11.21
CA VAL A 156 -13.28 4.39 12.41
C VAL A 156 -12.38 4.06 13.59
N HIS A 157 -11.74 5.08 14.15
CA HIS A 157 -10.81 4.93 15.27
C HIS A 157 -11.51 5.28 16.59
N PRO A 158 -11.31 4.50 17.68
CA PRO A 158 -11.62 4.98 19.03
C PRO A 158 -10.81 6.26 19.31
N PHE A 159 -11.44 7.28 19.90
CA PHE A 159 -10.78 8.58 20.09
C PHE A 159 -11.03 9.13 21.48
N ALA A 160 -10.36 8.57 22.49
CA ALA A 160 -10.47 9.04 23.86
C ALA A 160 -9.24 9.86 24.27
N SER A 161 -9.43 10.81 25.19
CA SER A 161 -8.31 11.43 25.90
C SER A 161 -7.67 10.46 26.88
N ASP A 162 -6.38 10.64 27.18
CA ASP A 162 -5.74 9.95 28.30
C ASP A 162 -6.20 10.48 29.67
N ASP A 163 -5.70 9.90 30.75
CA ASP A 163 -6.02 10.30 32.14
C ASP A 163 -5.65 11.78 32.44
N GLY A 164 -4.81 12.40 31.62
CA GLY A 164 -4.45 13.81 31.68
C GLY A 164 -5.34 14.73 30.84
N GLY A 165 -6.35 14.18 30.16
CA GLY A 165 -7.23 14.93 29.26
C GLY A 165 -6.58 15.28 27.92
N ARG A 166 -5.43 14.65 27.59
CA ARG A 166 -4.72 14.88 26.33
C ARG A 166 -5.21 13.91 25.27
N PHE A 167 -5.46 14.44 24.08
CA PHE A 167 -5.82 13.62 22.92
C PHE A 167 -4.57 13.27 22.11
N ARG A 168 -4.60 12.09 21.50
CA ARG A 168 -3.61 11.69 20.49
C ARG A 168 -4.36 11.39 19.21
N ALA A 169 -3.91 11.95 18.10
CA ALA A 169 -4.34 11.47 16.80
C ALA A 169 -4.10 9.95 16.76
N PRO A 170 -4.99 9.15 16.15
CA PRO A 170 -4.66 7.77 15.90
C PRO A 170 -3.32 7.70 15.17
N ASP A 171 -2.57 6.63 15.42
CA ASP A 171 -1.52 6.18 14.50
C ASP A 171 -2.23 5.72 13.22
N VAL A 172 -2.87 6.66 12.52
CA VAL A 172 -3.00 6.55 11.08
C VAL A 172 -1.54 6.50 10.67
N GLU A 173 -1.04 5.34 10.26
CA GLU A 173 0.32 5.25 9.74
C GLU A 173 0.36 6.12 8.50
N GLY A 174 0.54 7.43 8.70
CA GLY A 174 0.93 8.32 7.65
C GLY A 174 2.21 7.75 7.08
N ASP A 175 2.30 7.79 5.77
CA ASP A 175 3.45 7.30 5.02
C ASP A 175 4.79 7.70 5.66
N ASP A 176 4.87 8.85 6.35
CA ASP A 176 6.03 9.30 7.13
C ASP A 176 6.41 8.40 8.32
N ALA A 177 5.45 7.98 9.15
CA ALA A 177 5.72 7.14 10.33
C ALA A 177 6.06 5.69 9.91
N ALA A 178 5.35 5.16 8.92
CA ALA A 178 5.66 3.86 8.33
C ALA A 178 7.04 3.87 7.68
N ARG A 179 7.36 4.94 6.92
CA ARG A 179 8.70 5.17 6.37
C ARG A 179 9.76 5.15 7.47
N ASP A 180 9.58 5.91 8.54
CA ASP A 180 10.60 6.05 9.58
C ASP A 180 10.82 4.70 10.32
N ARG A 181 9.75 3.95 10.58
CA ARG A 181 9.83 2.58 11.14
C ARG A 181 10.58 1.64 10.18
N LEU A 182 10.24 1.66 8.89
CA LEU A 182 10.88 0.80 7.89
C LEU A 182 12.36 1.14 7.72
N LEU A 183 12.71 2.43 7.66
CA LEU A 183 14.10 2.89 7.59
C LEU A 183 14.92 2.46 8.82
N ALA A 184 14.32 2.40 10.00
CA ALA A 184 14.98 1.94 11.22
C ALA A 184 14.99 0.41 11.40
N ALA A 185 14.12 -0.32 10.70
CA ALA A 185 13.92 -1.76 10.92
C ALA A 185 15.01 -2.64 10.29
N TYR A 186 15.76 -2.13 9.31
CA TYR A 186 16.73 -2.92 8.56
C TYR A 186 18.02 -2.13 8.27
N ASP A 187 19.12 -2.87 8.12
CA ASP A 187 20.39 -2.34 7.65
C ASP A 187 20.38 -2.20 6.12
N TRP A 188 19.59 -1.24 5.64
CA TRP A 188 19.44 -0.95 4.22
C TRP A 188 20.77 -0.55 3.58
N TYR A 189 21.01 -1.03 2.36
CA TYR A 189 21.99 -0.45 1.44
C TYR A 189 21.28 0.11 0.21
N ASP A 190 21.90 1.09 -0.45
CA ASP A 190 21.37 1.60 -1.72
C ASP A 190 21.75 0.61 -2.83
N HIS A 191 20.75 -0.03 -3.44
CA HIS A 191 20.99 -1.01 -4.50
C HIS A 191 21.52 -0.29 -5.75
N PRO A 192 22.40 -0.92 -6.56
CA PRO A 192 22.91 -0.31 -7.79
C PRO A 192 21.84 0.16 -8.79
N GLU A 193 20.63 -0.40 -8.75
CA GLU A 193 19.51 0.04 -9.58
C GLU A 193 18.71 1.23 -8.99
N GLY A 194 18.92 1.57 -7.71
CA GLY A 194 18.38 2.78 -7.09
C GLY A 194 17.65 2.64 -5.74
N PRO A 195 16.71 1.69 -5.53
CA PRO A 195 15.95 1.64 -4.28
C PRO A 195 16.82 1.15 -3.12
N LYS A 196 16.34 1.41 -1.89
CA LYS A 196 16.92 0.78 -0.70
C LYS A 196 16.62 -0.69 -0.71
N PHE A 197 17.61 -1.51 -0.39
CA PHE A 197 17.50 -2.96 -0.40
C PHE A 197 18.19 -3.59 0.81
N VAL A 198 17.70 -4.74 1.22
CA VAL A 198 18.35 -5.63 2.19
C VAL A 198 18.02 -7.07 1.86
N GLU A 199 19.01 -7.95 1.82
CA GLU A 199 18.75 -9.39 1.70
C GLU A 199 18.29 -9.94 3.05
N THR A 200 17.15 -10.63 3.08
CA THR A 200 16.55 -11.16 4.32
C THR A 200 16.68 -12.67 4.43
N HIS A 201 16.84 -13.36 3.30
CA HIS A 201 17.00 -14.80 3.28
C HIS A 201 17.77 -15.27 2.04
N ARG A 202 18.59 -16.30 2.22
CA ARG A 202 19.29 -17.01 1.15
C ARG A 202 19.51 -18.47 1.52
N ASP A 203 19.29 -19.35 0.55
CA ASP A 203 19.68 -20.75 0.57
C ASP A 203 20.23 -21.18 -0.81
N ASP A 204 20.37 -22.49 -1.06
CA ASP A 204 20.86 -23.06 -2.31
C ASP A 204 19.85 -22.99 -3.47
N ARG A 205 18.59 -22.64 -3.19
CA ARG A 205 17.47 -22.68 -4.13
C ARG A 205 16.88 -21.31 -4.41
N ARG A 206 16.98 -20.37 -3.47
CA ARG A 206 16.41 -19.03 -3.60
C ARG A 206 17.13 -17.97 -2.77
N SER A 207 16.88 -16.73 -3.14
CA SER A 207 17.13 -15.55 -2.32
C SER A 207 15.86 -14.72 -2.19
N CYS A 208 15.74 -14.00 -1.09
CA CYS A 208 14.67 -13.05 -0.84
C CYS A 208 15.26 -11.79 -0.22
N GLY A 209 14.82 -10.63 -0.68
CA GLY A 209 15.16 -9.36 -0.09
C GLY A 209 13.95 -8.46 0.07
N HIS A 210 14.13 -7.42 0.86
CA HIS A 210 13.18 -6.33 0.96
C HIS A 210 13.69 -5.14 0.18
N TRP A 211 12.75 -4.41 -0.42
CA TRP A 211 13.02 -3.14 -1.07
C TRP A 211 12.12 -2.04 -0.50
N LEU A 212 12.61 -0.81 -0.53
CA LEU A 212 11.89 0.39 -0.12
C LEU A 212 12.08 1.50 -1.15
N PHE A 213 10.96 1.99 -1.70
CA PHE A 213 10.88 3.15 -2.58
C PHE A 213 10.38 4.35 -1.81
N LEU A 214 11.11 5.45 -1.93
CA LEU A 214 10.75 6.77 -1.42
C LEU A 214 10.50 7.74 -2.60
N PRO A 215 9.93 8.93 -2.37
CA PRO A 215 9.71 9.90 -3.43
C PRO A 215 11.01 10.22 -4.18
N GLY A 216 10.99 10.04 -5.51
CA GLY A 216 12.15 10.22 -6.38
C GLY A 216 13.03 8.97 -6.55
N SER A 217 12.79 7.90 -5.80
CA SER A 217 13.43 6.61 -6.05
C SER A 217 12.90 5.98 -7.33
N ILE A 218 13.82 5.36 -8.08
CA ILE A 218 13.52 4.47 -9.19
C ILE A 218 14.27 3.16 -8.98
N SER A 219 13.79 2.08 -9.59
CA SER A 219 14.62 0.95 -9.99
C SER A 219 14.88 1.12 -11.48
N ALA A 220 16.13 1.43 -11.82
CA ALA A 220 16.55 1.66 -13.19
C ALA A 220 16.51 0.37 -14.02
N PHE A 221 16.36 0.52 -15.34
CA PHE A 221 16.27 -0.61 -16.26
C PHE A 221 17.44 -1.58 -16.11
N HIS A 222 17.13 -2.79 -15.67
CA HIS A 222 18.06 -3.87 -15.47
C HIS A 222 17.45 -5.20 -15.91
N GLN A 223 18.25 -6.26 -15.91
CA GLN A 223 17.84 -7.62 -16.25
C GLN A 223 18.36 -8.60 -15.20
N VAL A 224 17.56 -9.62 -14.90
CA VAL A 224 18.00 -10.87 -14.27
C VAL A 224 18.08 -11.93 -15.37
N LEU A 225 19.18 -12.68 -15.45
CA LEU A 225 19.57 -13.46 -16.62
C LEU A 225 19.48 -14.98 -16.41
N ASP A 226 19.26 -15.43 -15.19
CA ASP A 226 19.27 -16.84 -14.81
C ASP A 226 17.95 -17.34 -14.18
N GLY A 227 16.99 -16.45 -13.95
CA GLY A 227 15.69 -16.79 -13.38
C GLY A 227 14.65 -15.69 -13.52
N ASP A 228 13.41 -16.06 -13.24
CA ASP A 228 12.32 -15.10 -13.08
C ASP A 228 12.49 -14.39 -11.73
N GLU A 229 12.11 -13.11 -11.68
CA GLU A 229 12.05 -12.36 -10.43
C GLU A 229 10.59 -12.09 -10.05
N LEU A 230 10.24 -12.43 -8.81
CA LEU A 230 8.93 -12.16 -8.23
C LEU A 230 9.01 -10.91 -7.39
N TRP A 231 8.19 -9.91 -7.69
CA TRP A 231 7.98 -8.71 -6.88
C TRP A 231 6.68 -8.84 -6.08
N LEU A 232 6.75 -8.66 -4.77
CA LEU A 232 5.62 -8.76 -3.85
C LEU A 232 5.45 -7.44 -3.10
N ILE A 233 4.23 -6.89 -3.06
CA ILE A 233 3.93 -5.66 -2.30
C ILE A 233 3.51 -5.98 -0.87
N HIS A 234 3.99 -5.17 0.07
CA HIS A 234 3.55 -5.17 1.47
C HIS A 234 2.82 -3.89 1.84
N LEU A 235 3.28 -2.75 1.31
CA LEU A 235 2.72 -1.41 1.57
C LEU A 235 2.94 -0.49 0.36
N GLY A 236 1.98 0.39 0.08
CA GLY A 236 2.04 1.33 -1.03
C GLY A 236 1.77 0.69 -2.40
N ALA A 237 2.25 1.31 -3.47
CA ALA A 237 2.08 0.81 -4.83
C ALA A 237 3.22 1.24 -5.77
N LEU A 238 3.56 0.38 -6.75
CA LEU A 238 4.54 0.61 -7.81
C LEU A 238 3.93 0.45 -9.19
N LEU A 239 4.52 1.13 -10.18
CA LEU A 239 4.48 0.71 -11.57
C LEU A 239 5.74 -0.07 -11.87
N VAL A 240 5.59 -1.32 -12.33
CA VAL A 240 6.69 -2.18 -12.79
C VAL A 240 6.62 -2.28 -14.31
N TYR A 241 7.63 -1.77 -14.99
CA TYR A 241 7.74 -1.73 -16.44
C TYR A 241 8.57 -2.91 -16.92
N VAL A 242 8.00 -3.74 -17.79
CA VAL A 242 8.65 -4.94 -18.33
C VAL A 242 8.73 -4.83 -19.84
N ILE A 243 9.94 -4.83 -20.39
CA ILE A 243 10.21 -4.85 -21.83
C ILE A 243 10.76 -6.24 -22.21
N SER A 244 10.05 -6.97 -23.05
CA SER A 244 10.50 -8.26 -23.59
C SER A 244 11.58 -8.10 -24.67
N ALA A 245 12.24 -9.20 -25.06
CA ALA A 245 13.32 -9.18 -26.03
C ALA A 245 12.95 -8.65 -27.42
N ASP A 246 11.69 -8.81 -27.83
CA ASP A 246 11.08 -8.24 -29.03
C ASP A 246 10.66 -6.76 -28.88
N GLY A 247 10.89 -6.21 -27.69
CA GLY A 247 10.64 -4.83 -27.30
C GLY A 247 9.22 -4.55 -26.81
N ALA A 248 8.31 -5.52 -26.73
CA ALA A 248 6.95 -5.28 -26.23
C ALA A 248 7.01 -4.79 -24.77
N LEU A 249 6.31 -3.70 -24.48
CA LEU A 249 6.26 -3.12 -23.13
C LEU A 249 4.94 -3.51 -22.47
N VAL A 250 5.04 -3.99 -21.24
CA VAL A 250 3.92 -4.15 -20.31
C VAL A 250 4.21 -3.31 -19.08
N THR A 251 3.21 -2.56 -18.60
CA THR A 251 3.28 -1.86 -17.32
C THR A 251 2.34 -2.54 -16.35
N GLU A 252 2.91 -3.08 -15.28
CA GLU A 252 2.22 -3.82 -14.25
C GLU A 252 2.02 -2.92 -13.02
N ARG A 253 0.81 -2.96 -12.47
CA ARG A 253 0.45 -2.21 -11.26
C ARG A 253 0.59 -3.12 -10.05
N LEU A 254 1.68 -2.94 -9.31
CA LEU A 254 1.97 -3.72 -8.11
C LEU A 254 1.41 -2.97 -6.90
N GLY A 255 0.42 -3.54 -6.22
CA GLY A 255 -0.35 -2.86 -5.18
C GLY A 255 -1.52 -3.72 -4.67
N LEU A 256 -2.34 -3.16 -3.78
CA LEU A 256 -3.46 -3.85 -3.13
C LEU A 256 -4.85 -3.29 -3.50
N ASP A 257 -4.91 -2.24 -4.34
CA ASP A 257 -6.17 -1.67 -4.83
C ASP A 257 -6.64 -2.38 -6.11
N PHE A 258 -7.35 -3.50 -5.92
CA PHE A 258 -7.87 -4.33 -7.01
C PHE A 258 -8.85 -3.59 -7.94
N GLU A 259 -9.54 -2.56 -7.45
CA GLU A 259 -10.44 -1.73 -8.26
C GLU A 259 -9.67 -0.86 -9.27
N LYS A 260 -8.42 -0.53 -8.96
CA LYS A 260 -7.48 0.13 -9.89
C LYS A 260 -6.71 -0.86 -10.77
N GLY A 261 -7.03 -2.15 -10.69
CA GLY A 261 -6.32 -3.21 -11.41
C GLY A 261 -4.93 -3.49 -10.86
N GLU A 262 -4.65 -3.11 -9.61
CA GLU A 262 -3.42 -3.50 -8.93
C GLU A 262 -3.44 -4.99 -8.57
N ARG A 263 -2.25 -5.57 -8.41
CA ARG A 263 -2.10 -6.94 -7.94
C ARG A 263 -0.95 -7.05 -6.93
N PRO A 264 -1.04 -7.99 -5.98
CA PRO A 264 -0.05 -8.09 -4.91
C PRO A 264 1.30 -8.67 -5.36
N VAL A 265 1.34 -9.33 -6.52
CA VAL A 265 2.53 -10.00 -7.04
C VAL A 265 2.70 -9.74 -8.54
N VAL A 266 3.91 -9.41 -8.96
CA VAL A 266 4.34 -9.33 -10.36
C VAL A 266 5.48 -10.34 -10.57
N SER A 267 5.40 -11.15 -11.61
CA SER A 267 6.50 -12.01 -12.05
C SER A 267 7.12 -11.41 -13.31
N VAL A 268 8.41 -11.10 -13.25
CA VAL A 268 9.19 -10.61 -14.38
C VAL A 268 9.94 -11.81 -14.97
N PRO A 269 9.70 -12.16 -16.24
CA PRO A 269 10.38 -13.28 -16.87
C PRO A 269 11.87 -13.06 -17.02
N VAL A 270 12.65 -14.15 -16.92
CA VAL A 270 14.10 -14.15 -17.14
C VAL A 270 14.48 -13.43 -18.43
N GLY A 271 15.51 -12.58 -18.35
CA GLY A 271 16.06 -11.81 -19.47
C GLY A 271 15.19 -10.65 -19.94
N ALA A 272 14.01 -10.41 -19.37
CA ALA A 272 13.26 -9.18 -19.65
C ALA A 272 13.95 -7.97 -18.99
N TRP A 273 13.84 -6.80 -19.62
CA TRP A 273 14.24 -5.54 -18.97
C TRP A 273 13.14 -5.11 -18.03
N GLN A 274 13.49 -4.83 -16.78
CA GLN A 274 12.58 -4.35 -15.77
C GLN A 274 13.06 -3.03 -15.18
N ALA A 275 12.11 -2.16 -14.90
CA ALA A 275 12.29 -0.92 -14.15
C ALA A 275 11.05 -0.68 -13.29
N ALA A 276 11.19 0.06 -12.21
CA ALA A 276 10.05 0.41 -11.36
C ALA A 276 10.13 1.83 -10.82
N GLU A 277 8.97 2.41 -10.52
CA GLU A 277 8.83 3.68 -9.83
C GLU A 277 7.54 3.67 -8.99
N LEU A 278 7.43 4.61 -8.04
CA LEU A 278 6.20 4.79 -7.27
C LEU A 278 5.00 5.00 -8.19
N ALA A 279 3.89 4.32 -7.88
CA ALA A 279 2.63 4.57 -8.57
C ALA A 279 2.16 6.02 -8.32
N PRO A 280 1.44 6.65 -9.27
CA PRO A 280 0.93 8.01 -9.08
C PRO A 280 0.12 8.14 -7.78
N GLY A 281 0.54 9.08 -6.94
CA GLY A 281 -0.10 9.36 -5.65
C GLY A 281 0.43 8.55 -4.46
N ALA A 282 1.24 7.52 -4.68
CA ALA A 282 1.95 6.83 -3.61
C ALA A 282 3.09 7.72 -3.09
N THR A 283 3.27 7.79 -1.77
CA THR A 283 4.39 8.53 -1.17
C THR A 283 5.47 7.63 -0.57
N LEU A 284 5.22 6.32 -0.51
CA LEU A 284 6.22 5.26 -0.37
C LEU A 284 5.71 3.96 -1.00
N ALA A 285 6.62 3.00 -1.22
CA ALA A 285 6.24 1.60 -1.44
C ALA A 285 7.29 0.67 -0.82
N PHE A 286 6.83 -0.37 -0.14
CA PHE A 286 7.64 -1.38 0.51
C PHE A 286 7.17 -2.77 0.11
N GLY A 287 8.12 -3.65 -0.12
CA GLY A 287 7.82 -4.99 -0.59
C GLY A 287 9.02 -5.91 -0.51
N SER A 288 8.91 -7.05 -1.19
CA SER A 288 9.98 -8.03 -1.29
C SER A 288 10.19 -8.49 -2.72
N ASN A 289 11.39 -8.96 -3.02
CA ASN A 289 11.63 -9.77 -4.18
C ASN A 289 11.99 -11.21 -3.79
N VAL A 290 11.69 -12.15 -4.68
CA VAL A 290 12.13 -13.54 -4.57
C VAL A 290 12.71 -13.97 -5.91
N CYS A 291 13.93 -14.50 -5.88
CA CYS A 291 14.58 -15.12 -7.03
C CYS A 291 14.80 -16.60 -6.75
N ALA A 292 14.47 -17.44 -7.73
CA ALA A 292 14.79 -18.86 -7.74
C ALA A 292 15.24 -19.24 -9.17
N PRO A 293 16.55 -19.46 -9.43
CA PRO A 293 17.67 -19.61 -8.48
C PRO A 293 17.99 -18.36 -7.63
N PRO A 294 18.80 -18.49 -6.56
CA PRO A 294 19.20 -17.34 -5.75
C PRO A 294 19.89 -16.27 -6.61
N PHE A 295 19.54 -15.00 -6.39
CA PHE A 295 20.12 -13.87 -7.06
C PHE A 295 21.66 -13.88 -6.96
N ALA A 296 22.31 -13.60 -8.10
CA ALA A 296 23.74 -13.45 -8.23
C ALA A 296 24.05 -12.24 -9.14
N PHE A 297 25.01 -11.39 -8.74
CA PHE A 297 25.37 -10.21 -9.53
C PHE A 297 25.94 -10.57 -10.90
N GLU A 298 26.52 -11.75 -11.06
CA GLU A 298 27.00 -12.29 -12.33
C GLU A 298 25.85 -12.55 -13.33
N ALA A 299 24.65 -12.81 -12.82
CA ALA A 299 23.43 -13.01 -13.58
C ALA A 299 22.49 -11.80 -13.54
N TRP A 300 23.01 -10.63 -13.16
CA TRP A 300 22.28 -9.37 -13.15
C TRP A 300 23.01 -8.30 -13.96
N ARG A 301 22.26 -7.46 -14.66
CA ARG A 301 22.84 -6.41 -15.50
C ARG A 301 22.01 -5.15 -15.48
N LEU A 302 22.59 -4.08 -14.94
CA LEU A 302 22.12 -2.72 -15.22
C LEU A 302 22.38 -2.40 -16.69
N THR A 303 21.35 -1.99 -17.43
CA THR A 303 21.50 -1.73 -18.87
C THR A 303 21.78 -0.23 -19.11
N PRO A 304 22.87 0.13 -19.81
CA PRO A 304 23.15 1.53 -20.12
C PRO A 304 22.03 2.19 -20.92
N ARG A 305 21.75 3.46 -20.62
CA ARG A 305 20.68 4.24 -21.26
C ARG A 305 20.80 4.24 -22.78
N GLU A 306 22.01 4.46 -23.30
CA GLU A 306 22.23 4.49 -24.74
C GLU A 306 21.91 3.15 -25.43
N GLU A 307 22.20 2.02 -24.78
CA GLU A 307 21.88 0.70 -25.30
C GLU A 307 20.36 0.52 -25.37
N LEU A 308 19.64 0.91 -24.32
CA LEU A 308 18.18 0.88 -24.29
C LEU A 308 17.57 1.79 -25.36
N LEU A 309 18.10 2.99 -25.57
CA LEU A 309 17.61 3.92 -26.59
C LEU A 309 17.85 3.40 -28.02
N ARG A 310 18.99 2.74 -28.28
CA ARG A 310 19.26 2.09 -29.56
C ARG A 310 18.34 0.90 -29.80
N ARG A 311 18.08 0.10 -28.76
CA ARG A 311 17.29 -1.13 -28.87
C ARG A 311 15.79 -0.89 -28.88
N PHE A 312 15.32 0.07 -28.08
CA PHE A 312 13.91 0.38 -27.85
C PHE A 312 13.60 1.86 -28.11
N PRO A 313 13.86 2.38 -29.32
CA PRO A 313 13.68 3.81 -29.61
C PRO A 313 12.23 4.28 -29.40
N ARG A 314 11.25 3.39 -29.58
CA ARG A 314 9.82 3.66 -29.34
C ARG A 314 9.48 3.96 -27.87
N HIS A 315 10.31 3.52 -26.93
CA HIS A 315 10.12 3.71 -25.49
C HIS A 315 11.05 4.80 -24.93
N GLY A 316 11.60 5.65 -25.79
CA GLY A 316 12.69 6.56 -25.43
C GLY A 316 12.38 7.52 -24.29
N GLU A 317 11.14 7.97 -24.12
CA GLU A 317 10.75 8.80 -22.97
C GLU A 317 10.86 8.03 -21.64
N LEU A 318 10.30 6.81 -21.61
CA LEU A 318 10.38 5.93 -20.44
C LEU A 318 11.83 5.57 -20.12
N VAL A 319 12.62 5.20 -21.14
CA VAL A 319 14.05 4.88 -20.99
C VAL A 319 14.83 6.05 -20.38
N ARG A 320 14.61 7.28 -20.84
CA ARG A 320 15.31 8.46 -20.26
C ARG A 320 14.94 8.70 -18.81
N ARG A 321 13.71 8.40 -18.42
CA ARG A 321 13.22 8.58 -17.04
C ARG A 321 13.74 7.50 -16.09
N LEU A 322 13.78 6.24 -16.56
CA LEU A 322 14.04 5.07 -15.73
C LEU A 322 15.36 4.36 -16.06
N SER A 323 16.36 5.09 -16.53
CA SER A 323 17.72 4.57 -16.64
C SER A 323 18.65 5.41 -15.78
N ALA A 324 19.65 4.77 -15.18
CA ALA A 324 20.72 5.49 -14.50
C ALA A 324 21.29 6.58 -15.43
N PRO A 325 21.63 7.76 -14.90
CA PRO A 325 22.41 8.73 -15.66
C PRO A 325 23.78 8.13 -15.98
N ASP A 326 24.29 8.46 -17.17
CA ASP A 326 25.63 8.08 -17.63
C ASP A 326 26.73 8.78 -16.82
#